data_AF-A0A2I0QEA5-F1
#
_entry.id   AF-A0A2I0QEA5-F1
#
_cell.length_a   1.000
_cell.length_b   1.000
_cell.length_c   1.000
_cell.angle_alpha   90.00
_cell.angle_beta   90.00
_cell.angle_gamma   90.00
#
_symmetry.space_group_name_H-M   'P 1'
#
loop_
_entity.id
_entity.type
_entity.pdbx_description
1 polymer ?
#
loop_
_entity_poly.entity_id
_entity_poly.type
_entity_poly.pdbx_seq_one_letter_code
_entity_poly.pdbx_strand_id
1 'polypeptide(L)'
;YYENNEGIFDLMEKWQDPKFRNTEINMLTTDEKEILEFMSEQKNYLNMNFMFYDAPKGYDGSVFNILLYVEDILPSRLRKLFEVKKEVDKIDIFKECMVPVFDNKTKKKVGEKSMEFNFGIVRTFFPKISNNRTYDKYFLDIVNKIFTNKLVNYDFLLQFILQKIRDDFVNDYPTKISTLKGFMLLNYLNNLNTLKTTKNNVNKSKMEPTTTNMHEIDAFFEQFAAFFDSDAKKAIFLEGVLTQFLLNIQRLPEVSNAKPGKEPFRPKLKGLKLNEKQIKKLLPEIQNKLEEYGKNYYRTLESIISDYFVSAGNNWKLTNDEISFYFVLGMNLSNKFKSKKEEENKNDNE
;
A
#
# COMPACT_ATOMS: atom_id res chain seq x y z
N TYR A 1 -1.58 -35.94 -33.56
CA TYR A 1 -1.19 -35.09 -32.43
C TYR A 1 -2.40 -34.90 -31.53
N TYR A 2 -2.64 -35.86 -30.63
CA TYR A 2 -3.61 -35.73 -29.55
C TYR A 2 -2.85 -35.14 -28.37
N GLU A 3 -2.86 -33.82 -28.25
CA GLU A 3 -2.43 -33.17 -27.01
C GLU A 3 -3.52 -33.38 -25.96
N ASN A 4 -3.04 -33.77 -24.79
CA ASN A 4 -3.77 -34.11 -23.59
C ASN A 4 -4.50 -32.87 -23.03
N ASN A 5 -5.58 -32.44 -23.68
CA ASN A 5 -6.47 -31.42 -23.14
C ASN A 5 -7.41 -32.09 -22.15
N GLU A 6 -7.05 -32.12 -20.88
CA GLU A 6 -8.08 -32.23 -19.84
C GLU A 6 -9.08 -31.10 -20.07
N GLY A 7 -10.35 -31.48 -20.25
CA GLY A 7 -11.41 -30.50 -20.45
C GLY A 7 -11.51 -29.61 -19.21
N ILE A 8 -11.99 -28.38 -19.38
CA ILE A 8 -12.18 -27.46 -18.25
C ILE A 8 -13.05 -28.08 -17.14
N PHE A 9 -13.98 -28.98 -17.50
CA PHE A 9 -14.79 -29.76 -16.57
C PHE A 9 -13.97 -30.77 -15.78
N ASP A 10 -13.04 -31.49 -16.42
CA ASP A 10 -12.14 -32.42 -15.74
C ASP A 10 -11.21 -31.66 -14.76
N LEU A 11 -10.74 -30.48 -15.17
CA LEU A 11 -9.99 -29.57 -14.29
C LEU A 11 -10.83 -29.12 -13.09
N MET A 12 -12.09 -28.72 -13.30
CA MET A 12 -12.99 -28.33 -12.21
C MET A 12 -13.29 -29.48 -11.26
N GLU A 13 -13.51 -30.70 -11.77
CA GLU A 13 -13.72 -31.90 -10.94
C GLU A 13 -12.47 -32.25 -10.13
N LYS A 14 -11.28 -32.16 -10.74
CA LYS A 14 -10.01 -32.36 -10.03
C LYS A 14 -9.77 -31.30 -8.96
N TRP A 15 -10.17 -30.05 -9.19
CA TRP A 15 -10.09 -28.97 -8.20
C TRP A 15 -10.98 -29.19 -6.97
N GLN A 16 -12.04 -29.99 -7.11
CA GLN A 16 -12.83 -30.42 -5.96
C GLN A 16 -12.09 -31.43 -5.08
N ASP A 17 -11.10 -32.17 -5.61
CA ASP A 17 -10.26 -33.09 -4.84
C ASP A 17 -9.23 -32.32 -3.99
N PRO A 18 -9.26 -32.46 -2.64
CA PRO A 18 -8.30 -31.84 -1.74
C PRO A 18 -6.82 -32.11 -2.08
N LYS A 19 -6.50 -33.22 -2.75
CA LYS A 19 -5.12 -33.59 -3.12
C LYS A 19 -4.52 -32.67 -4.19
N PHE A 20 -5.34 -32.11 -5.07
CA PHE A 20 -4.90 -31.17 -6.11
C PHE A 20 -4.84 -29.71 -5.63
N ARG A 21 -5.36 -29.41 -4.42
CA ARG A 21 -5.31 -28.06 -3.82
C ARG A 21 -3.94 -27.69 -3.25
N ASN A 22 -2.95 -28.59 -3.33
CA ASN A 22 -1.62 -28.43 -2.74
C ASN A 22 -0.58 -27.71 -3.64
N THR A 23 -0.95 -27.31 -4.86
CA THR A 23 -0.08 -26.45 -5.69
C THR A 23 -0.13 -25.01 -5.19
N GLU A 24 1.03 -24.36 -5.06
CA GLU A 24 1.13 -22.93 -4.74
C GLU A 24 0.46 -22.09 -5.84
N ILE A 25 -0.78 -21.65 -5.59
CA ILE A 25 -1.58 -20.86 -6.52
C ILE A 25 -1.64 -19.43 -6.02
N ASN A 26 -1.51 -18.50 -6.95
CA ASN A 26 -1.78 -17.10 -6.69
C ASN A 26 -3.28 -16.93 -6.47
N MET A 27 -3.66 -16.41 -5.32
CA MET A 27 -5.06 -16.14 -4.97
C MET A 27 -5.36 -14.64 -5.05
N LEU A 28 -6.50 -14.27 -5.63
CA LEU A 28 -7.05 -12.92 -5.55
C LEU A 28 -7.99 -12.76 -4.35
N THR A 29 -8.48 -13.84 -3.79
CA THR A 29 -9.36 -13.88 -2.63
C THR A 29 -8.68 -14.61 -1.46
N THR A 30 -9.39 -14.75 -0.35
CA THR A 30 -8.96 -15.58 0.78
C THR A 30 -9.67 -16.93 0.80
N ASP A 31 -10.37 -17.29 -0.29
CA ASP A 31 -11.05 -18.57 -0.40
C ASP A 31 -10.03 -19.67 -0.72
N GLU A 32 -9.87 -20.62 0.19
CA GLU A 32 -8.97 -21.78 0.04
C GLU A 32 -9.39 -22.71 -1.12
N LYS A 33 -10.58 -22.49 -1.72
CA LYS A 33 -11.10 -23.20 -2.89
C LYS A 33 -11.05 -22.37 -4.17
N GLU A 34 -10.28 -21.27 -4.20
CA GLU A 34 -10.22 -20.39 -5.36
C GLU A 34 -9.61 -21.08 -6.60
N ILE A 35 -10.34 -21.07 -7.71
CA ILE A 35 -9.91 -21.65 -9.00
C ILE A 35 -9.55 -20.58 -10.05
N LEU A 36 -9.54 -19.30 -9.66
CA LEU A 36 -9.48 -18.17 -10.60
C LEU A 36 -8.20 -18.14 -11.42
N GLU A 37 -7.05 -18.56 -10.86
CA GLU A 37 -5.79 -18.61 -11.63
C GLU A 37 -5.89 -19.61 -12.78
N PHE A 38 -6.40 -20.82 -12.56
CA PHE A 38 -6.61 -21.80 -13.64
C PHE A 38 -7.60 -21.32 -14.68
N MET A 39 -8.67 -20.66 -14.24
CA MET A 39 -9.65 -20.08 -15.15
C MET A 39 -9.03 -18.98 -16.02
N SER A 40 -7.98 -18.31 -15.54
CA SER A 40 -7.24 -17.30 -16.29
C SER A 40 -6.41 -17.85 -17.45
N GLU A 41 -6.04 -19.13 -17.39
CA GLU A 41 -5.22 -19.80 -18.42
C GLU A 41 -6.04 -20.20 -19.65
N GLN A 42 -7.37 -20.24 -19.52
CA GLN A 42 -8.28 -20.66 -20.58
C GLN A 42 -8.36 -19.64 -21.72
N LYS A 43 -8.77 -20.09 -22.91
CA LYS A 43 -9.05 -19.21 -24.06
C LYS A 43 -10.45 -18.58 -23.90
N ASN A 44 -10.70 -17.47 -24.61
CA ASN A 44 -11.97 -16.72 -24.55
C ASN A 44 -13.12 -17.40 -25.32
N TYR A 45 -13.41 -18.67 -25.03
CA TYR A 45 -14.58 -19.39 -25.56
C TYR A 45 -15.70 -19.56 -24.51
N LEU A 46 -15.48 -19.06 -23.29
CA LEU A 46 -16.46 -19.05 -22.20
C LEU A 46 -16.48 -17.68 -21.51
N ASN A 47 -17.58 -17.41 -20.83
CA ASN A 47 -17.74 -16.31 -19.89
C ASN A 47 -17.92 -16.88 -18.48
N MET A 48 -17.43 -16.15 -17.48
CA MET A 48 -17.60 -16.47 -16.07
C MET A 48 -18.46 -15.43 -15.40
N ASN A 49 -19.41 -15.91 -14.60
CA ASN A 49 -20.22 -15.07 -13.73
C ASN A 49 -19.84 -15.34 -12.28
N PHE A 50 -19.57 -14.30 -11.51
CA PHE A 50 -19.21 -14.39 -10.10
C PHE A 50 -20.36 -13.91 -9.22
N MET A 51 -20.77 -14.75 -8.28
CA MET A 51 -21.79 -14.43 -7.29
C MET A 51 -21.17 -14.35 -5.91
N PHE A 52 -21.13 -13.16 -5.35
CA PHE A 52 -20.77 -12.92 -3.96
C PHE A 52 -22.06 -12.90 -3.14
N TYR A 53 -22.14 -13.75 -2.12
CA TYR A 53 -23.35 -13.94 -1.33
C TYR A 53 -23.06 -13.99 0.17
N ASP A 54 -24.10 -13.76 0.98
CA ASP A 54 -24.12 -14.02 2.41
C ASP A 54 -25.16 -15.11 2.70
N ALA A 55 -24.69 -16.25 3.21
CA ALA A 55 -25.52 -17.39 3.58
C ALA A 55 -25.30 -17.71 5.07
N PRO A 56 -25.85 -16.90 5.99
CA PRO A 56 -25.55 -17.00 7.42
C PRO A 56 -26.00 -18.32 8.06
N LYS A 57 -26.90 -19.07 7.41
CA LYS A 57 -27.37 -20.40 7.84
C LYS A 57 -26.84 -21.54 6.97
N GLY A 58 -25.76 -21.32 6.22
CA GLY A 58 -25.23 -22.27 5.25
C GLY A 58 -25.91 -22.16 3.88
N TYR A 59 -25.31 -22.77 2.86
CA TYR A 59 -25.77 -22.68 1.46
C TYR A 59 -27.19 -23.25 1.25
N ASP A 60 -27.54 -24.30 2.00
CA ASP A 60 -28.88 -24.93 1.99
C ASP A 60 -29.83 -24.31 3.03
N GLY A 61 -29.41 -23.22 3.68
CA GLY A 61 -30.19 -22.51 4.68
C GLY A 61 -31.32 -21.67 4.08
N SER A 62 -32.31 -21.31 4.90
CA SER A 62 -33.47 -20.52 4.43
C SER A 62 -33.17 -19.06 4.06
N VAL A 63 -31.92 -18.61 4.24
CA VAL A 63 -31.49 -17.22 3.98
C VAL A 63 -30.27 -17.25 3.08
N PHE A 64 -30.44 -16.82 1.84
CA PHE A 64 -29.39 -16.68 0.83
C PHE A 64 -29.47 -15.29 0.20
N ASN A 65 -28.56 -14.40 0.58
CA ASN A 65 -28.55 -13.02 0.12
C ASN A 65 -27.47 -12.83 -0.95
N ILE A 66 -27.86 -12.54 -2.18
CA ILE A 66 -26.92 -12.15 -3.23
C ILE A 66 -26.46 -10.71 -2.95
N LEU A 67 -25.17 -10.53 -2.73
CA LEU A 67 -24.57 -9.23 -2.42
C LEU A 67 -24.04 -8.52 -3.67
N LEU A 68 -23.43 -9.27 -4.59
CA LEU A 68 -22.91 -8.77 -5.85
C LEU A 68 -22.94 -9.91 -6.87
N TYR A 69 -23.38 -9.58 -8.08
CA TYR A 69 -23.30 -10.46 -9.23
C TYR A 69 -22.49 -9.75 -10.32
N VAL A 70 -21.38 -10.36 -10.73
CA VAL A 70 -20.49 -9.84 -11.77
C VAL A 70 -20.59 -10.76 -12.97
N GLU A 71 -21.07 -10.24 -14.09
CA GLU A 71 -21.36 -11.03 -15.28
C GLU A 71 -20.29 -10.84 -16.36
N ASP A 72 -20.23 -11.81 -17.28
CA ASP A 72 -19.48 -11.76 -18.54
C ASP A 72 -17.98 -11.51 -18.39
N ILE A 73 -17.36 -12.09 -17.37
CA ILE A 73 -15.91 -12.01 -17.20
C ILE A 73 -15.22 -13.05 -18.09
N LEU A 74 -14.43 -12.56 -19.04
CA LEU A 74 -13.61 -13.39 -19.91
C LEU A 74 -12.36 -13.93 -19.18
N PRO A 75 -11.87 -15.14 -19.52
CA PRO A 75 -10.57 -15.65 -19.08
C PRO A 75 -9.42 -14.66 -19.24
N SER A 76 -9.35 -13.96 -20.38
CA SER A 76 -8.33 -12.92 -20.61
C SER A 76 -8.38 -11.78 -19.60
N ARG A 77 -9.55 -11.45 -19.05
CA ARG A 77 -9.66 -10.42 -17.99
C ARG A 77 -9.02 -10.92 -16.70
N LEU A 78 -9.35 -12.15 -16.27
CA LEU A 78 -8.72 -12.75 -15.09
C LEU A 78 -7.20 -12.83 -15.27
N ARG A 79 -6.75 -13.22 -16.47
CA ARG A 79 -5.31 -13.31 -16.77
C ARG A 79 -4.62 -11.98 -16.53
N LYS A 80 -5.21 -10.89 -17.00
CA LYS A 80 -4.67 -9.55 -16.77
C LYS A 80 -4.62 -9.18 -15.28
N LEU A 81 -5.62 -9.59 -14.48
CA LEU A 81 -5.60 -9.38 -13.02
C LEU A 81 -4.42 -10.11 -12.37
N PHE A 82 -4.17 -11.37 -12.75
CA PHE A 82 -3.06 -12.17 -12.23
C PHE A 82 -1.69 -11.69 -12.71
N GLU A 83 -1.56 -11.29 -13.99
CA GLU A 83 -0.33 -10.71 -14.53
C GLU A 83 0.07 -9.44 -13.76
N VAL A 84 -0.87 -8.51 -13.58
CA VAL A 84 -0.60 -7.27 -12.83
C VAL A 84 -0.34 -7.57 -11.36
N LYS A 85 -1.03 -8.54 -10.75
CA LYS A 85 -0.73 -9.00 -9.39
C LYS A 85 0.73 -9.48 -9.30
N LYS A 86 1.18 -10.36 -10.20
CA LYS A 86 2.55 -10.90 -10.25
C LYS A 86 3.59 -9.79 -10.43
N GLU A 87 3.29 -8.74 -11.20
CA GLU A 87 4.17 -7.58 -11.35
C GLU A 87 4.27 -6.77 -10.05
N VAL A 88 3.14 -6.47 -9.41
CA VAL A 88 3.11 -5.66 -8.18
C VAL A 88 3.73 -6.40 -7.00
N ASP A 89 3.46 -7.70 -6.84
CA ASP A 89 4.00 -8.52 -5.76
C ASP A 89 5.53 -8.60 -5.78
N LYS A 90 6.15 -8.43 -6.96
CA LYS A 90 7.61 -8.45 -7.12
C LYS A 90 8.30 -7.15 -6.73
N ILE A 91 7.56 -6.06 -6.54
CA ILE A 91 8.14 -4.77 -6.16
C ILE A 91 8.74 -4.89 -4.76
N ASP A 92 10.02 -4.57 -4.62
CA ASP A 92 10.82 -4.80 -3.42
C ASP A 92 10.16 -4.28 -2.13
N ILE A 93 9.57 -3.08 -2.16
CA ILE A 93 8.96 -2.48 -0.96
C ILE A 93 7.76 -3.31 -0.44
N PHE A 94 7.07 -4.05 -1.31
CA PHE A 94 5.98 -4.95 -0.93
C PHE A 94 6.53 -6.32 -0.57
N LYS A 95 7.43 -6.84 -1.40
CA LYS A 95 8.06 -8.15 -1.20
C LYS A 95 8.78 -8.26 0.14
N GLU A 96 9.51 -7.22 0.55
CA GLU A 96 10.24 -7.14 1.82
C GLU A 96 9.31 -6.90 3.02
N CYS A 97 8.04 -6.55 2.80
CA CYS A 97 7.11 -6.29 3.89
C CYS A 97 6.45 -7.58 4.38
N MET A 98 7.00 -8.16 5.45
CA MET A 98 6.41 -9.33 6.09
C MET A 98 5.09 -8.99 6.79
N VAL A 99 4.04 -9.76 6.49
CA VAL A 99 2.71 -9.67 7.08
C VAL A 99 2.39 -10.91 7.91
N PRO A 100 1.77 -10.77 9.09
CA PRO A 100 1.43 -11.91 9.93
C PRO A 100 0.35 -12.78 9.27
N VAL A 101 0.54 -14.09 9.34
CA VAL A 101 -0.43 -15.10 8.95
C VAL A 101 -1.12 -15.60 10.21
N PHE A 102 -2.45 -15.60 10.19
CA PHE A 102 -3.27 -16.05 11.31
C PHE A 102 -4.03 -17.31 10.93
N ASP A 103 -4.11 -18.25 11.86
CA ASP A 103 -4.94 -19.43 11.70
C ASP A 103 -6.42 -19.03 11.70
N ASN A 104 -7.16 -19.53 10.72
CA ASN A 104 -8.55 -19.14 10.49
C ASN A 104 -9.47 -19.51 11.65
N LYS A 105 -9.18 -20.60 12.39
CA LYS A 105 -10.00 -21.12 13.50
C LYS A 105 -9.65 -20.47 14.84
N THR A 106 -8.36 -20.41 15.16
CA THR A 106 -7.85 -19.99 16.48
C THR A 106 -7.49 -18.51 16.54
N LYS A 107 -7.41 -17.82 15.39
CA LYS A 107 -6.94 -16.43 15.26
C LYS A 107 -5.55 -16.18 15.82
N LYS A 108 -4.76 -17.23 16.06
CA LYS A 108 -3.38 -17.13 16.52
C LYS A 108 -2.46 -16.92 15.34
N LYS A 109 -1.39 -16.13 15.55
CA LYS A 109 -0.33 -15.97 14.56
C LYS A 109 0.38 -17.31 14.40
N VAL A 110 0.43 -17.82 13.17
CA VAL A 110 1.07 -19.08 12.80
C VAL A 110 2.33 -18.90 11.96
N GLY A 111 2.55 -17.70 11.43
CA GLY A 111 3.75 -17.38 10.66
C GLY A 111 3.74 -15.95 10.15
N GLU A 112 4.65 -15.69 9.22
CA GLU A 112 4.71 -14.46 8.44
C GLU A 112 4.94 -14.83 6.98
N LYS A 113 4.41 -14.01 6.07
CA LYS A 113 4.69 -14.13 4.64
C LYS A 113 4.92 -12.76 4.02
N SER A 114 5.48 -12.75 2.82
CA SER A 114 5.61 -11.53 2.02
C SER A 114 4.24 -10.90 1.73
N MET A 115 4.18 -9.58 1.62
CA MET A 115 2.95 -8.88 1.24
C MET A 115 2.63 -9.16 -0.23
N GLU A 116 1.44 -9.68 -0.47
CA GLU A 116 0.93 -10.02 -1.79
C GLU A 116 -0.44 -9.37 -1.99
N PHE A 117 -0.71 -8.93 -3.21
CA PHE A 117 -1.99 -8.37 -3.56
C PHE A 117 -3.08 -9.44 -3.51
N ASN A 118 -4.19 -9.13 -2.85
CA ASN A 118 -5.47 -9.83 -2.91
C ASN A 118 -6.57 -8.87 -2.47
N PHE A 119 -7.84 -9.23 -2.64
CA PHE A 119 -8.97 -8.42 -2.21
C PHE A 119 -9.08 -8.27 -0.69
N GLY A 120 -8.33 -9.05 0.10
CA GLY A 120 -8.11 -8.78 1.52
C GLY A 120 -7.41 -7.43 1.79
N ILE A 121 -6.58 -6.95 0.85
CA ILE A 121 -6.05 -5.58 0.90
C ILE A 121 -7.18 -4.56 0.77
N VAL A 122 -8.09 -4.72 -0.20
CA VAL A 122 -9.27 -3.85 -0.34
C VAL A 122 -10.12 -3.91 0.93
N ARG A 123 -10.34 -5.11 1.47
CA ARG A 123 -11.09 -5.34 2.72
C ARG A 123 -10.48 -4.64 3.93
N THR A 124 -9.17 -4.39 3.93
CA THR A 124 -8.48 -3.66 5.01
C THR A 124 -8.99 -2.21 5.12
N PHE A 125 -9.34 -1.58 3.99
CA PHE A 125 -9.83 -0.19 3.95
C PHE A 125 -11.36 -0.10 3.94
N PHE A 126 -12.04 -1.18 3.59
CA PHE A 126 -13.49 -1.29 3.58
C PHE A 126 -13.96 -2.49 4.45
N PRO A 127 -13.76 -2.44 5.78
CA PRO A 127 -14.11 -3.54 6.67
C PRO A 127 -15.63 -3.78 6.72
N LYS A 128 -16.07 -5.02 7.02
CA LYS A 128 -17.51 -5.37 7.06
C LYS A 128 -18.31 -4.36 7.88
N ILE A 129 -17.86 -4.14 9.11
CA ILE A 129 -18.43 -3.17 10.04
C ILE A 129 -17.25 -2.41 10.68
N SER A 130 -17.36 -1.09 10.74
CA SER A 130 -16.50 -0.24 11.56
C SER A 130 -17.33 0.94 12.08
N ASN A 131 -17.21 1.25 13.38
CA ASN A 131 -17.97 2.31 14.05
C ASN A 131 -19.48 2.26 13.77
N ASN A 132 -20.09 1.06 13.85
CA ASN A 132 -21.51 0.79 13.57
C ASN A 132 -21.95 1.15 12.13
N ARG A 133 -21.01 1.27 11.18
CA ARG A 133 -21.29 1.48 9.76
C ARG A 133 -20.80 0.29 8.94
N THR A 134 -21.57 -0.06 7.92
CA THR A 134 -21.24 -1.15 6.99
C THR A 134 -20.52 -0.59 5.76
N TYR A 135 -19.36 -1.15 5.42
CA TYR A 135 -18.60 -0.75 4.22
C TYR A 135 -18.66 -1.79 3.10
N ASP A 136 -19.44 -2.87 3.28
CA ASP A 136 -19.61 -3.93 2.27
C ASP A 136 -19.99 -3.38 0.90
N LYS A 137 -20.86 -2.37 0.84
CA LYS A 137 -21.27 -1.77 -0.45
C LYS A 137 -20.10 -1.12 -1.19
N TYR A 138 -19.22 -0.42 -0.47
CA TYR A 138 -18.01 0.15 -1.07
C TYR A 138 -17.00 -0.93 -1.43
N PHE A 139 -16.77 -1.91 -0.56
CA PHE A 139 -15.92 -3.06 -0.87
C PHE A 139 -16.35 -3.76 -2.17
N LEU A 140 -17.64 -4.11 -2.28
CA LEU A 140 -18.20 -4.80 -3.44
C LEU A 140 -18.18 -3.93 -4.70
N ASP A 141 -18.42 -2.62 -4.58
CA ASP A 141 -18.28 -1.70 -5.72
C ASP A 141 -16.85 -1.65 -6.26
N ILE A 142 -15.84 -1.59 -5.38
CA ILE A 142 -14.43 -1.62 -5.79
C ILE A 142 -14.07 -2.97 -6.44
N VAL A 143 -14.48 -4.09 -5.85
CA VAL A 143 -14.27 -5.43 -6.41
C VAL A 143 -14.93 -5.55 -7.79
N ASN A 144 -16.17 -5.12 -7.93
CA ASN A 144 -16.89 -5.12 -9.20
C ASN A 144 -16.16 -4.29 -10.26
N LYS A 145 -15.69 -3.08 -9.91
CA LYS A 145 -14.93 -2.23 -10.83
C LYS A 145 -13.62 -2.88 -11.26
N ILE A 146 -12.92 -3.57 -10.35
CA ILE A 146 -11.71 -4.32 -10.68
C ILE A 146 -12.04 -5.47 -11.63
N PHE A 147 -13.09 -6.27 -11.42
CA PHE A 147 -13.42 -7.34 -12.36
C PHE A 147 -13.86 -6.80 -13.72
N THR A 148 -14.73 -5.79 -13.74
CA THR A 148 -15.36 -5.24 -14.96
C THR A 148 -14.54 -4.17 -15.68
N ASN A 149 -13.29 -3.96 -15.28
CA ASN A 149 -12.38 -2.95 -15.85
C ASN A 149 -12.94 -1.52 -15.84
N LYS A 150 -13.69 -1.17 -14.79
CA LYS A 150 -14.23 0.17 -14.61
C LYS A 150 -13.30 1.03 -13.76
N LEU A 151 -13.43 2.34 -13.95
CA LEU A 151 -12.63 3.33 -13.25
C LEU A 151 -12.98 3.42 -11.75
N VAL A 152 -11.94 3.47 -10.92
CA VAL A 152 -11.98 3.66 -9.47
C VAL A 152 -11.41 5.05 -9.15
N ASN A 153 -12.14 5.84 -8.36
CA ASN A 153 -11.72 7.20 -8.03
C ASN A 153 -10.55 7.19 -7.02
N TYR A 154 -9.45 7.87 -7.37
CA TYR A 154 -8.25 7.95 -6.55
C TYR A 154 -8.48 8.65 -5.21
N ASP A 155 -9.07 9.84 -5.20
CA ASP A 155 -9.30 10.63 -3.99
C ASP A 155 -10.20 9.89 -2.99
N PHE A 156 -11.21 9.20 -3.51
CA PHE A 156 -12.10 8.34 -2.73
C PHE A 156 -11.31 7.21 -2.05
N LEU A 157 -10.50 6.45 -2.77
CA LEU A 157 -9.68 5.40 -2.17
C LEU A 157 -8.72 5.95 -1.12
N LEU A 158 -8.07 7.08 -1.45
CA LEU A 158 -7.06 7.67 -0.61
C LEU A 158 -7.63 8.13 0.73
N GLN A 159 -8.85 8.64 0.74
CA GLN A 159 -9.57 9.00 1.96
C GLN A 159 -9.70 7.79 2.92
N PHE A 160 -10.12 6.62 2.44
CA PHE A 160 -10.26 5.41 3.27
C PHE A 160 -8.91 4.82 3.68
N ILE A 161 -7.92 4.86 2.79
CA ILE A 161 -6.54 4.49 3.11
C ILE A 161 -6.03 5.35 4.26
N LEU A 162 -6.18 6.68 4.16
CA LEU A 162 -5.72 7.58 5.20
C LEU A 162 -6.49 7.43 6.50
N GLN A 163 -7.80 7.20 6.43
CA GLN A 163 -8.60 6.96 7.63
C GLN A 163 -8.02 5.79 8.42
N LYS A 164 -7.74 4.65 7.76
CA LYS A 164 -7.14 3.49 8.42
C LYS A 164 -5.76 3.79 8.99
N ILE A 165 -4.91 4.49 8.24
CA ILE A 165 -3.55 4.85 8.69
C ILE A 165 -3.60 5.82 9.89
N ARG A 166 -4.51 6.79 9.88
CA ARG A 166 -4.73 7.73 11.00
C ARG A 166 -5.22 7.00 12.23
N ASP A 167 -6.14 6.05 12.08
CA ASP A 167 -6.63 5.23 13.19
C ASP A 167 -5.46 4.42 13.80
N ASP A 168 -4.60 3.81 12.98
CA ASP A 168 -3.41 3.12 13.47
C ASP A 168 -2.46 4.09 14.18
N PHE A 169 -2.19 5.25 13.58
CA PHE A 169 -1.30 6.25 14.15
C PHE A 169 -1.83 6.80 15.49
N VAL A 170 -3.10 7.16 15.59
CA VAL A 170 -3.66 7.74 16.82
C VAL A 170 -3.66 6.72 17.97
N ASN A 171 -3.82 5.43 17.67
CA ASN A 171 -3.80 4.34 18.65
C ASN A 171 -2.39 3.77 18.90
N ASP A 172 -1.33 4.44 18.46
CA ASP A 172 0.08 4.02 18.58
C ASP A 172 0.38 2.64 17.96
N TYR A 173 -0.42 2.20 16.98
CA TYR A 173 -0.14 1.01 16.19
C TYR A 173 0.85 1.31 15.06
N PRO A 174 1.69 0.34 14.66
CA PRO A 174 2.56 0.48 13.49
C PRO A 174 1.76 0.76 12.23
N THR A 175 2.09 1.85 11.52
CA THR A 175 1.37 2.26 10.30
C THR A 175 1.93 1.63 9.02
N LYS A 176 3.10 0.96 9.09
CA LYS A 176 3.81 0.41 7.92
C LYS A 176 2.94 -0.52 7.08
N ILE A 177 2.28 -1.50 7.70
CA ILE A 177 1.46 -2.48 6.96
C ILE A 177 0.29 -1.81 6.26
N SER A 178 -0.46 -0.96 6.97
CA SER A 178 -1.62 -0.24 6.38
C SER A 178 -1.19 0.72 5.27
N THR A 179 -0.04 1.39 5.44
CA THR A 179 0.51 2.30 4.44
C THR A 179 0.93 1.56 3.17
N LEU A 180 1.67 0.44 3.31
CA LEU A 180 2.12 -0.34 2.17
C LEU A 180 0.98 -1.09 1.48
N LYS A 181 -0.01 -1.60 2.22
CA LYS A 181 -1.27 -2.12 1.64
C LYS A 181 -1.98 -1.06 0.79
N GLY A 182 -2.04 0.18 1.27
CA GLY A 182 -2.66 1.29 0.57
C GLY A 182 -1.92 1.59 -0.73
N PHE A 183 -0.59 1.69 -0.64
CA PHE A 183 0.25 1.95 -1.81
C PHE A 183 0.23 0.80 -2.83
N MET A 184 0.16 -0.45 -2.36
CA MET A 184 0.03 -1.63 -3.21
C MET A 184 -1.29 -1.64 -3.98
N LEU A 185 -2.40 -1.28 -3.32
CA LEU A 185 -3.71 -1.14 -3.97
C LEU A 185 -3.68 -0.07 -5.06
N LEU A 186 -3.06 1.08 -4.77
CA LEU A 186 -2.91 2.16 -5.75
C LEU A 186 -2.06 1.71 -6.96
N ASN A 187 -0.93 1.04 -6.73
CA ASN A 187 -0.08 0.49 -7.80
C ASN A 187 -0.83 -0.54 -8.65
N TYR A 188 -1.54 -1.46 -8.00
CA TYR A 188 -2.34 -2.47 -8.70
C TYR A 188 -3.40 -1.86 -9.61
N LEU A 189 -4.17 -0.88 -9.12
CA LEU A 189 -5.19 -0.20 -9.92
C LEU A 189 -4.59 0.66 -11.04
N ASN A 190 -3.45 1.30 -10.78
CA ASN A 190 -2.70 2.06 -11.77
C ASN A 190 -2.20 1.15 -12.91
N ASN A 191 -1.59 0.01 -12.59
CA ASN A 191 -1.09 -0.95 -13.60
C ASN A 191 -2.23 -1.63 -14.37
N LEU A 192 -3.43 -1.73 -13.79
CA LEU A 192 -4.64 -2.12 -14.50
C LEU A 192 -5.24 -1.00 -15.37
N ASN A 193 -4.72 0.23 -15.32
CA ASN A 193 -5.31 1.44 -15.92
C ASN A 193 -6.76 1.69 -15.48
N THR A 194 -7.08 1.32 -14.23
CA THR A 194 -8.41 1.50 -13.64
C THR A 194 -8.44 2.63 -12.61
N LEU A 195 -7.29 3.20 -12.25
CA LEU A 195 -7.22 4.30 -11.30
C LEU A 195 -7.54 5.63 -11.99
N LYS A 196 -8.70 6.21 -11.68
CA LYS A 196 -9.10 7.54 -12.15
C LYS A 196 -8.52 8.61 -11.25
N THR A 197 -7.44 9.22 -11.74
CA THR A 197 -6.94 10.48 -11.21
C THR A 197 -7.72 11.65 -11.80
N THR A 198 -7.85 12.73 -11.02
CA THR A 198 -8.41 14.01 -11.48
C THR A 198 -7.44 14.80 -12.36
N LYS A 199 -6.17 14.37 -12.44
CA LYS A 199 -5.12 14.98 -13.25
C LYS A 199 -4.90 14.13 -14.51
N ASN A 200 -5.43 14.59 -15.65
CA ASN A 200 -5.19 13.98 -16.95
C ASN A 200 -3.68 13.78 -17.18
N ASN A 201 -3.31 12.57 -17.61
CA ASN A 201 -2.03 12.15 -18.20
C ASN A 201 -0.82 13.03 -17.84
N VAL A 202 -0.05 12.59 -16.86
CA VAL A 202 1.27 13.13 -16.58
C VAL A 202 2.14 12.88 -17.81
N ASN A 203 2.45 13.96 -18.54
CA ASN A 203 3.65 14.02 -19.37
C ASN A 203 4.82 13.63 -18.47
N LYS A 204 5.57 12.59 -18.85
CA LYS A 204 6.87 12.27 -18.23
C LYS A 204 7.69 13.55 -18.19
N SER A 205 7.79 14.20 -17.03
CA SER A 205 8.80 15.24 -16.86
C SER A 205 10.13 14.51 -17.00
N LYS A 206 10.93 14.93 -17.99
CA LYS A 206 12.32 14.49 -18.06
C LYS A 206 12.98 15.06 -16.81
N MET A 207 13.49 14.17 -15.96
CA MET A 207 14.40 14.57 -14.89
C MET A 207 15.61 15.24 -15.54
N GLU A 208 15.91 16.47 -15.13
CA GLU A 208 17.28 16.91 -15.17
C GLU A 208 18.01 16.24 -14.00
N PRO A 209 19.18 15.62 -14.23
CA PRO A 209 19.91 14.95 -13.16
C PRO A 209 20.37 16.01 -12.16
N THR A 210 19.75 16.04 -10.97
CA THR A 210 20.29 16.76 -9.83
C THR A 210 21.53 16.03 -9.35
N THR A 211 22.65 16.75 -9.30
CA THR A 211 24.01 16.27 -8.98
C THR A 211 24.20 15.89 -7.52
N THR A 212 23.29 15.10 -6.94
CA THR A 212 23.28 14.80 -5.51
C THR A 212 23.54 13.31 -5.26
N ASN A 213 24.44 13.02 -4.32
CA ASN A 213 24.98 11.69 -3.99
C ASN A 213 23.98 10.67 -3.39
N MET A 214 22.69 10.71 -3.77
CA MET A 214 21.64 9.79 -3.29
C MET A 214 20.92 9.12 -4.48
N HIS A 215 21.65 8.28 -5.21
CA HIS A 215 21.10 7.44 -6.29
C HIS A 215 19.85 6.66 -5.88
N GLU A 216 19.70 6.30 -4.60
CA GLU A 216 18.54 5.59 -4.06
C GLU A 216 17.25 6.43 -4.10
N ILE A 217 17.34 7.75 -3.87
CA ILE A 217 16.19 8.66 -3.94
C ILE A 217 15.69 8.75 -5.38
N ASP A 218 16.61 9.00 -6.31
CA ASP A 218 16.28 9.15 -7.73
C ASP A 218 15.72 7.83 -8.29
N ALA A 219 16.37 6.71 -8.01
CA ALA A 219 15.87 5.39 -8.41
C ALA A 219 14.47 5.09 -7.87
N PHE A 220 14.20 5.47 -6.62
CA PHE A 220 12.87 5.30 -6.02
C PHE A 220 11.81 6.16 -6.73
N PHE A 221 12.10 7.44 -7.00
CA PHE A 221 11.14 8.30 -7.69
C PHE A 221 10.95 7.91 -9.15
N GLU A 222 11.96 7.39 -9.83
CA GLU A 222 11.84 6.83 -11.17
C GLU A 222 10.95 5.57 -11.17
N GLN A 223 11.18 4.65 -10.23
CA GLN A 223 10.37 3.43 -10.08
C GLN A 223 8.88 3.74 -9.87
N PHE A 224 8.58 4.79 -9.09
CA PHE A 224 7.22 5.20 -8.76
C PHE A 224 6.78 6.52 -9.40
N ALA A 225 7.30 6.84 -10.60
CA ALA A 225 7.08 8.12 -11.27
C ALA A 225 5.59 8.46 -11.48
N ALA A 226 4.73 7.46 -11.64
CA ALA A 226 3.28 7.64 -11.76
C ALA A 226 2.64 8.26 -10.50
N PHE A 227 3.26 8.09 -9.33
CA PHE A 227 2.80 8.63 -8.06
C PHE A 227 3.57 9.89 -7.65
N PHE A 228 4.86 9.99 -7.98
CA PHE A 228 5.73 11.12 -7.69
C PHE A 228 5.86 12.11 -8.86
N ASP A 229 4.70 12.51 -9.40
CA ASP A 229 4.52 13.38 -10.57
C ASP A 229 4.79 14.88 -10.32
N SER A 230 5.16 15.26 -9.09
CA SER A 230 5.35 16.65 -8.70
C SER A 230 6.36 16.78 -7.57
N ASP A 231 7.12 17.87 -7.61
CA ASP A 231 8.13 18.19 -6.59
C ASP A 231 7.51 18.35 -5.20
N ALA A 232 6.25 18.79 -5.12
CA ALA A 232 5.51 18.83 -3.86
C ALA A 232 5.43 17.44 -3.21
N LYS A 233 5.05 16.40 -3.98
CA LYS A 233 4.93 15.03 -3.45
C LYS A 233 6.29 14.46 -3.06
N LYS A 234 7.34 14.76 -3.84
CA LYS A 234 8.72 14.35 -3.54
C LYS A 234 9.21 14.99 -2.24
N ALA A 235 9.02 16.30 -2.07
CA ALA A 235 9.38 17.02 -0.85
C ALA A 235 8.64 16.47 0.39
N ILE A 236 7.33 16.30 0.29
CA ILE A 236 6.48 15.77 1.38
C ILE A 236 6.95 14.37 1.80
N PHE A 237 7.29 13.51 0.84
CA PHE A 237 7.79 12.17 1.11
C PHE A 237 9.15 12.19 1.81
N LEU A 238 10.12 12.97 1.31
CA LEU A 238 11.44 13.06 1.91
C LEU A 238 11.41 13.73 3.29
N GLU A 239 10.53 14.70 3.51
CA GLU A 239 10.30 15.25 4.84
C GLU A 239 9.70 14.21 5.80
N GLY A 240 8.85 13.31 5.30
CA GLY A 240 8.39 12.13 6.03
C GLY A 240 9.55 11.19 6.42
N VAL A 241 10.49 10.95 5.50
CA VAL A 241 11.72 10.17 5.77
C VAL A 241 12.52 10.83 6.90
N LEU A 242 12.82 12.12 6.77
CA LEU A 242 13.58 12.89 7.76
C LEU A 242 12.87 12.92 9.14
N THR A 243 11.54 13.05 9.13
CA THR A 243 10.73 12.97 10.35
C THR A 243 10.91 11.62 11.04
N GLN A 244 10.87 10.50 10.30
CA GLN A 244 11.06 9.19 10.92
C GLN A 244 12.47 9.01 11.47
N PHE A 245 13.49 9.59 10.84
CA PHE A 245 14.84 9.63 11.39
C PHE A 245 14.91 10.38 12.73
N LEU A 246 14.27 11.54 12.84
CA LEU A 246 14.12 12.25 14.11
C LEU A 246 13.40 11.39 15.16
N LEU A 247 12.29 10.75 14.81
CA LEU A 247 11.56 9.88 15.75
C LEU A 247 12.40 8.67 16.19
N ASN A 248 13.21 8.10 15.30
CA ASN A 248 14.15 7.02 15.64
C ASN A 248 15.21 7.51 16.62
N ILE A 249 15.77 8.71 16.40
CA ILE A 249 16.71 9.35 17.32
C ILE A 249 16.07 9.56 18.70
N GLN A 250 14.82 10.01 18.76
CA GLN A 250 14.11 10.23 20.02
C GLN A 250 13.86 8.95 20.83
N ARG A 251 13.87 7.78 20.18
CA ARG A 251 13.75 6.48 20.85
C ARG A 251 15.07 5.99 21.43
N LEU A 252 16.20 6.61 21.10
CA LEU A 252 17.51 6.21 21.62
C LEU A 252 17.61 6.52 23.13
N PRO A 253 18.12 5.59 23.95
CA PRO A 253 18.18 5.76 25.41
C PRO A 253 18.90 7.03 25.86
N GLU A 254 19.98 7.41 25.18
CA GLU A 254 20.82 8.57 25.50
C GLU A 254 20.21 9.93 25.11
N VAL A 255 19.17 9.93 24.27
CA VAL A 255 18.45 11.15 23.86
C VAL A 255 17.17 11.35 24.68
N SER A 256 16.56 10.25 25.12
CA SER A 256 15.28 10.28 25.82
C SER A 256 15.45 10.53 27.32
N ASN A 257 15.49 11.80 27.73
CA ASN A 257 15.18 12.22 29.12
C ASN A 257 13.69 12.01 29.47
N ALA A 258 12.84 11.76 28.46
CA ALA A 258 11.48 11.27 28.64
C ALA A 258 11.53 9.77 28.99
N LYS A 259 10.49 9.23 29.65
CA LYS A 259 10.39 7.79 29.94
C LYS A 259 10.79 6.96 28.70
N PRO A 260 11.55 5.85 28.86
CA PRO A 260 11.98 5.01 27.75
C PRO A 260 10.84 4.75 26.76
N GLY A 261 11.06 5.05 25.47
CA GLY A 261 10.10 4.81 24.40
C GLY A 261 9.07 5.92 24.14
N LYS A 262 9.34 7.19 24.48
CA LYS A 262 8.46 8.32 24.10
C LYS A 262 9.02 9.14 22.93
N GLU A 263 8.14 9.52 22.01
CA GLU A 263 8.43 10.37 20.85
C GLU A 263 7.84 11.77 21.06
N PRO A 264 8.54 12.72 21.70
CA PRO A 264 7.98 14.04 21.98
C PRO A 264 7.70 14.88 20.73
N PHE A 265 8.24 14.50 19.56
CA PHE A 265 7.89 15.15 18.29
C PHE A 265 6.57 14.63 17.70
N ARG A 266 6.16 13.40 18.01
CA ARG A 266 4.97 12.74 17.45
C ARG A 266 3.68 13.56 17.55
N PRO A 267 3.39 14.27 18.67
CA PRO A 267 2.20 15.14 18.75
C PRO A 267 2.17 16.26 17.70
N LYS A 268 3.33 16.72 17.21
CA LYS A 268 3.40 17.77 16.18
C LYS A 268 2.88 17.30 14.82
N LEU A 269 2.81 15.99 14.60
CA LEU A 269 2.24 15.38 13.39
C LEU A 269 0.70 15.42 13.37
N LYS A 270 0.06 15.86 14.45
CA LYS A 270 -1.40 16.11 14.55
C LYS A 270 -2.27 14.93 14.11
N GLY A 271 -1.87 13.71 14.49
CA GLY A 271 -2.58 12.51 14.06
C GLY A 271 -2.62 12.35 12.53
N LEU A 272 -1.57 12.81 11.84
CA LEU A 272 -1.44 12.85 10.39
C LEU A 272 -2.58 13.63 9.69
N LYS A 273 -3.13 14.66 10.34
CA LYS A 273 -4.01 15.65 9.69
C LYS A 273 -3.13 16.81 9.21
N LEU A 274 -2.44 16.57 8.09
CA LEU A 274 -1.42 17.45 7.52
C LEU A 274 -1.97 18.23 6.34
N ASN A 275 -1.49 19.46 6.16
CA ASN A 275 -1.74 20.31 5.00
C ASN A 275 -0.45 21.05 4.61
N GLU A 276 -0.45 21.76 3.48
CA GLU A 276 0.76 22.45 2.96
C GLU A 276 1.42 23.34 4.02
N LYS A 277 0.63 24.13 4.76
CA LYS A 277 1.13 25.02 5.81
C LYS A 277 1.82 24.24 6.94
N GLN A 278 1.30 23.07 7.29
CA GLN A 278 1.85 22.24 8.36
C GLN A 278 3.13 21.55 7.90
N ILE A 279 3.15 21.00 6.67
CA ILE A 279 4.37 20.44 6.04
C ILE A 279 5.48 21.49 6.04
N LYS A 280 5.26 22.67 5.45
CA LYS A 280 6.27 23.75 5.43
C LYS A 280 6.75 24.19 6.82
N LYS A 281 5.92 24.03 7.86
CA LYS A 281 6.28 24.33 9.25
C LYS A 281 7.09 23.21 9.90
N LEU A 282 6.90 21.96 9.50
CA LEU A 282 7.56 20.81 10.10
C LEU A 282 9.06 20.82 9.83
N LEU A 283 9.51 21.15 8.62
CA LEU A 283 10.94 21.12 8.26
C LEU A 283 11.83 21.90 9.24
N PRO A 284 11.62 23.21 9.49
CA PRO A 284 12.44 23.93 10.46
C PRO A 284 12.29 23.39 11.89
N GLU A 285 11.13 22.84 12.26
CA GLU A 285 10.94 22.22 13.57
C GLU A 285 11.70 20.91 13.73
N ILE A 286 11.84 20.13 12.66
CA ILE A 286 12.62 18.89 12.60
C ILE A 286 14.11 19.23 12.69
N GLN A 287 14.57 20.18 11.87
CA GLN A 287 15.95 20.68 11.86
C GLN A 287 16.38 21.14 13.25
N ASN A 288 15.59 22.02 13.88
CA ASN A 288 15.88 22.51 15.23
C ASN A 288 15.99 21.38 16.25
N LYS A 289 15.14 20.35 16.15
CA LYS A 289 15.21 19.21 17.08
C LYS A 289 16.43 18.33 16.85
N LEU A 290 16.82 18.11 15.60
CA LEU A 290 18.04 17.38 15.28
C LEU A 290 19.29 18.12 15.79
N GLU A 291 19.32 19.45 15.67
CA GLU A 291 20.38 20.31 16.22
C GLU A 291 20.41 20.29 17.76
N GLU A 292 19.24 20.43 18.42
CA GLU A 292 19.15 20.36 19.88
C GLU A 292 19.70 19.04 20.44
N TYR A 293 19.56 17.93 19.69
CA TYR A 293 20.12 16.63 20.07
C TYR A 293 21.59 16.45 19.66
N GLY A 294 22.19 17.39 18.91
CA GLY A 294 23.53 17.24 18.35
C GLY A 294 23.65 16.09 17.35
N LYS A 295 22.53 15.65 16.75
CA LYS A 295 22.44 14.49 15.86
C LYS A 295 21.95 14.86 14.46
N ASN A 296 22.24 16.09 14.01
CA ASN A 296 21.89 16.52 12.65
C ASN A 296 22.96 16.19 11.61
N TYR A 297 23.07 14.91 11.26
CA TYR A 297 23.89 14.44 10.15
C TYR A 297 23.13 14.35 8.82
N TYR A 298 21.88 14.85 8.77
CA TYR A 298 20.99 14.74 7.61
C TYR A 298 20.95 16.00 6.73
N ARG A 299 21.95 16.88 6.82
CA ARG A 299 22.01 18.16 6.09
C ARG A 299 21.82 18.05 4.58
N THR A 300 22.33 16.99 3.97
CA THR A 300 22.15 16.73 2.53
C THR A 300 20.67 16.47 2.21
N LEU A 301 19.99 15.64 3.00
CA LEU A 301 18.56 15.36 2.84
C LEU A 301 17.73 16.63 3.07
N GLU A 302 18.08 17.45 4.07
CA GLU A 302 17.45 18.75 4.31
C GLU A 302 17.56 19.69 3.10
N SER A 303 18.73 19.73 2.45
CA SER A 303 18.95 20.52 1.23
C SER A 303 18.05 20.04 0.09
N ILE A 304 18.00 18.72 -0.17
CA ILE A 304 17.16 18.15 -1.22
C ILE A 304 15.68 18.45 -0.98
N ILE A 305 15.20 18.32 0.27
CA ILE A 305 13.82 18.66 0.64
C ILE A 305 13.56 20.15 0.34
N SER A 306 14.50 21.03 0.70
CA SER A 306 14.39 22.47 0.47
C SER A 306 14.34 22.80 -1.02
N ASP A 307 15.17 22.17 -1.85
CA ASP A 307 15.19 22.35 -3.30
C ASP A 307 13.85 21.92 -3.94
N TYR A 308 13.29 20.79 -3.51
CA TYR A 308 11.97 20.37 -3.95
C TYR A 308 10.86 21.29 -3.44
N PHE A 309 10.94 21.83 -2.22
CA PHE A 309 9.96 22.82 -1.75
C PHE A 309 9.99 24.12 -2.55
N VAL A 310 11.17 24.60 -2.92
CA VAL A 310 11.32 25.78 -3.78
C VAL A 310 10.70 25.51 -5.15
N SER A 311 11.04 24.36 -5.76
CA SER A 311 10.53 23.96 -7.08
C SER A 311 9.01 23.74 -7.08
N ALA A 312 8.46 23.20 -5.99
CA ALA A 312 7.03 22.98 -5.81
C ALA A 312 6.22 24.29 -5.66
N GLY A 313 6.86 25.39 -5.27
CA GLY A 313 6.20 26.66 -5.03
C GLY A 313 5.13 26.63 -3.93
N ASN A 314 4.05 27.39 -4.12
CA ASN A 314 2.94 27.54 -3.18
C ASN A 314 1.61 27.10 -3.80
N ASN A 315 0.60 26.88 -2.95
CA ASN A 315 -0.77 26.49 -3.35
C ASN A 315 -0.78 25.16 -4.09
N TRP A 316 -0.20 24.14 -3.46
CA TRP A 316 -0.13 22.81 -4.03
C TRP A 316 -1.53 22.29 -4.32
N LYS A 317 -1.74 21.79 -5.55
CA LYS A 317 -2.99 21.16 -5.97
C LYS A 317 -3.04 19.71 -5.46
N LEU A 318 -2.90 19.55 -4.15
CA LEU A 318 -2.95 18.28 -3.44
C LEU A 318 -4.01 18.36 -2.35
N THR A 319 -4.77 17.29 -2.18
CA THR A 319 -5.67 17.19 -1.04
C THR A 319 -4.88 17.00 0.26
N ASN A 320 -5.49 17.32 1.41
CA ASN A 320 -4.86 17.04 2.70
C ASN A 320 -4.59 15.54 2.90
N ASP A 321 -5.43 14.67 2.34
CA ASP A 321 -5.22 13.22 2.40
C ASP A 321 -4.03 12.80 1.54
N GLU A 322 -3.84 13.37 0.34
CA GLU A 322 -2.61 13.17 -0.44
C GLU A 322 -1.37 13.62 0.32
N ILE A 323 -1.40 14.83 0.88
CA ILE A 323 -0.27 15.37 1.65
C ILE A 323 0.08 14.42 2.81
N SER A 324 -0.92 14.03 3.60
CA SER A 324 -0.70 13.08 4.69
C SER A 324 -0.21 11.72 4.21
N PHE A 325 -0.69 11.24 3.05
CA PHE A 325 -0.32 9.93 2.50
C PHE A 325 1.15 9.86 2.13
N TYR A 326 1.63 10.81 1.31
CA TYR A 326 3.03 10.79 0.87
C TYR A 326 3.97 11.00 2.06
N PHE A 327 3.57 11.80 3.05
CA PHE A 327 4.34 12.01 4.26
C PHE A 327 4.51 10.69 5.05
N VAL A 328 3.41 9.99 5.36
CA VAL A 328 3.48 8.73 6.12
C VAL A 328 4.09 7.58 5.31
N LEU A 329 3.97 7.62 3.98
CA LEU A 329 4.69 6.70 3.08
C LEU A 329 6.20 6.90 3.21
N GLY A 330 6.67 8.15 3.21
CA GLY A 330 8.07 8.50 3.47
C GLY A 330 8.55 8.01 4.84
N MET A 331 7.77 8.26 5.89
CA MET A 331 8.09 7.76 7.23
C MET A 331 8.32 6.25 7.24
N ASN A 332 7.38 5.49 6.67
CA ASN A 332 7.41 4.02 6.69
C ASN A 332 8.43 3.38 5.74
N LEU A 333 8.97 4.14 4.79
CA LEU A 333 10.02 3.71 3.86
C LEU A 333 11.40 4.29 4.19
N SER A 334 11.52 5.09 5.26
CA SER A 334 12.77 5.75 5.67
C SER A 334 14.00 4.85 5.76
N ASN A 335 13.83 3.57 6.12
CA ASN A 335 14.94 2.61 6.19
C ASN A 335 15.65 2.38 4.85
N LYS A 336 15.00 2.65 3.70
CA LYS A 336 15.62 2.53 2.37
C LYS A 336 16.54 3.70 2.02
N PHE A 337 16.59 4.74 2.85
CA PHE A 337 17.38 5.96 2.59
C PHE A 337 18.39 6.24 3.71
N LYS A 338 18.73 5.21 4.48
CA LYS A 338 19.76 5.29 5.52
C LYS A 338 21.14 5.22 4.89
N SER A 339 21.97 6.24 5.12
CA SER A 339 23.33 6.30 4.59
C SER A 339 24.32 5.44 5.40
N LYS A 340 25.38 4.91 4.77
CA LYS A 340 26.37 4.03 5.43
C LYS A 340 27.09 4.62 6.66
N LYS A 341 27.20 5.94 6.79
CA LYS A 341 27.72 6.60 8.01
C LYS A 341 26.84 6.32 9.26
N GLU A 342 25.65 5.77 9.06
CA GLU A 342 24.69 5.40 10.10
C GLU A 342 24.90 3.98 10.65
N GLU A 343 25.67 3.11 9.96
CA GLU A 343 26.03 1.78 10.45
C GLU A 343 27.27 1.82 11.36
N GLU A 344 28.25 2.67 11.05
CA GLU A 344 29.50 2.79 11.83
C GLU A 344 29.23 3.31 13.26
N ASN A 345 28.33 4.29 13.43
CA ASN A 345 27.97 4.81 14.75
C ASN A 345 27.13 3.83 15.62
N LYS A 346 26.63 2.72 15.04
CA LYS A 346 26.00 1.63 15.80
C LYS A 346 27.03 0.63 16.32
N ASN A 347 28.09 0.38 15.57
CA ASN A 347 29.10 -0.63 15.93
C ASN A 347 30.15 -0.10 16.93
N ASP A 348 30.31 1.22 17.05
CA ASP A 348 31.20 1.82 18.06
C ASP A 348 30.57 1.88 19.47
N ASN A 349 29.34 1.40 19.65
CA ASN A 349 28.62 1.36 20.93
C ASN A 349 28.10 -0.05 21.33
N GLU A 350 28.65 -1.12 20.73
CA GLU A 350 28.45 -2.51 21.21
C GLU A 350 29.58 -2.98 22.14
#